data_AF-A0A6N9PAP4-F1
#
_entry.id   AF-A0A6N9PAP4-F1
#
_cell.length_a   1.000
_cell.length_b   1.000
_cell.length_c   1.000
_cell.angle_alpha   90.00
_cell.angle_beta   90.00
_cell.angle_gamma   90.00
#
_symmetry.space_group_name_H-M   'P 1'
#
loop_
_entity.id
_entity.type
_entity.pdbx_description
1 polymer ?
#
loop_
_entity_poly.entity_id
_entity_poly.type
_entity_poly.pdbx_seq_one_letter_code
_entity_poly.pdbx_strand_id
1 'polypeptide(L)'
;MAVNKVPYLEHLKQFGLRESALIGRVAKTAADAIEEQAQQIGALSDKVENLPGISGEISRSVNATLTVAGWENNRQIVEIEGLTANQNGVVGLSQDISTAERETVASAELYICGQADGSFTVAYGGDKPTYDIPITLILLD
;
A
#
# COMPACT_ATOMS: atom_id res chain seq x y z
N MET A 1 -8.75 67.63 -48.34
CA MET A 1 -9.71 67.07 -47.37
C MET A 1 -9.04 67.00 -46.01
N ALA A 2 -9.44 67.84 -45.05
CA ALA A 2 -8.95 67.72 -43.68
C ALA A 2 -9.59 66.47 -43.06
N VAL A 3 -8.79 65.44 -42.78
CA VAL A 3 -9.27 64.27 -42.03
C VAL A 3 -9.79 64.79 -40.70
N ASN A 4 -11.06 64.54 -40.39
CA ASN A 4 -11.63 64.91 -39.11
C ASN A 4 -10.89 64.12 -38.03
N LYS A 5 -9.96 64.78 -37.32
CA LYS A 5 -9.03 64.12 -36.39
C LYS A 5 -9.74 63.63 -35.13
N VAL A 6 -10.87 64.23 -34.77
CA VAL A 6 -11.58 63.93 -33.51
C VAL A 6 -12.19 62.51 -33.52
N PRO A 7 -12.93 62.06 -34.55
CA PRO A 7 -13.41 60.68 -34.64
C PRO A 7 -12.31 59.61 -34.67
N TYR A 8 -11.18 59.89 -35.33
CA TYR A 8 -10.06 58.95 -35.45
C TYR A 8 -9.38 58.69 -34.11
N LEU A 9 -9.17 59.74 -33.32
CA LEU A 9 -8.58 59.63 -31.98
C LEU A 9 -9.48 58.86 -31.01
N GLU A 10 -10.80 59.02 -31.10
CA GLU A 10 -11.75 58.25 -30.29
C GLU A 10 -11.77 56.77 -30.67
N HIS A 11 -11.70 56.45 -31.97
CA HIS A 11 -11.61 55.06 -32.43
C HIS A 11 -10.33 54.37 -31.95
N LEU A 12 -9.18 55.05 -32.00
CA LEU A 12 -7.91 54.52 -31.48
C LEU A 12 -7.95 54.26 -29.97
N LYS A 13 -8.55 55.16 -29.18
CA LYS A 13 -8.75 54.94 -27.73
C LYS A 13 -9.63 53.71 -27.47
N GLN A 14 -10.75 53.57 -28.19
CA GLN A 14 -11.64 52.42 -28.05
C GLN A 14 -10.94 51.11 -28.45
N PHE A 15 -10.10 51.13 -29.47
CA PHE A 15 -9.31 49.97 -29.87
C PHE A 15 -8.34 49.55 -28.76
N GLY A 16 -7.54 50.48 -28.22
CA GLY A 16 -6.60 50.17 -27.12
C GLY A 16 -7.31 49.70 -25.83
N LEU A 17 -8.50 50.23 -25.53
CA LEU A 17 -9.33 49.75 -24.42
C LEU A 17 -9.82 48.30 -24.66
N ARG A 18 -10.17 47.94 -25.89
CA ARG A 18 -10.59 46.58 -26.25
C ARG A 18 -9.42 45.60 -26.21
N GLU A 19 -8.25 45.99 -26.71
CA GLU A 19 -7.03 45.18 -26.65
C GLU A 19 -6.58 44.91 -25.21
N SER A 20 -6.54 45.95 -24.36
CA SER A 20 -6.21 45.80 -22.95
C SER A 20 -7.21 44.90 -22.21
N ALA A 21 -8.50 45.03 -22.50
CA ALA A 21 -9.52 44.13 -21.95
C ALA A 21 -9.34 42.67 -22.43
N LEU A 22 -8.95 42.45 -23.68
CA LEU A 22 -8.68 41.11 -24.22
C LEU A 22 -7.46 40.48 -23.56
N ILE A 23 -6.36 41.23 -23.41
CA ILE A 23 -5.15 40.79 -22.70
C ILE A 23 -5.50 40.40 -21.26
N GLY A 24 -6.30 41.21 -20.57
CA GLY A 24 -6.76 40.91 -19.22
C GLY A 24 -7.58 39.62 -19.13
N ARG A 25 -8.45 39.35 -20.11
CA ARG A 25 -9.21 38.08 -20.17
C ARG A 25 -8.31 36.89 -20.41
N VAL A 26 -7.38 36.97 -21.35
CA VAL A 26 -6.42 35.89 -21.64
C VAL A 26 -5.54 35.60 -20.43
N ALA A 27 -5.03 36.64 -19.77
CA ALA A 27 -4.23 36.50 -18.55
C ALA A 27 -5.03 35.84 -17.41
N LYS A 28 -6.30 36.22 -17.24
CA LYS A 28 -7.18 35.59 -16.25
C LYS A 28 -7.44 34.12 -16.56
N THR A 29 -7.79 33.78 -17.80
CA THR A 29 -8.00 32.39 -18.21
C THR A 29 -6.76 31.53 -18.01
N ALA A 30 -5.57 32.08 -18.28
CA ALA A 30 -4.31 31.38 -18.01
C ALA A 30 -4.07 31.18 -16.50
N ALA A 31 -4.35 32.19 -15.67
CA ALA A 31 -4.21 32.09 -14.22
C ALA A 31 -5.18 31.05 -13.63
N ASP A 32 -6.46 31.09 -14.03
CA ASP A 32 -7.48 30.14 -13.59
C ASP A 32 -7.08 28.70 -13.98
N ALA A 33 -6.53 28.49 -15.19
CA ALA A 33 -6.06 27.18 -15.63
C ALA A 33 -4.83 26.68 -14.85
N ILE A 34 -3.90 27.56 -14.50
CA ILE A 34 -2.74 27.22 -13.66
C ILE A 34 -3.19 26.81 -12.26
N GLU A 35 -4.16 27.53 -11.68
CA GLU A 35 -4.71 27.21 -10.36
C GLU A 35 -5.43 25.86 -10.37
N GLU A 36 -6.22 25.58 -11.40
CA GLU A 36 -6.88 24.28 -11.58
C GLU A 36 -5.86 23.13 -11.68
N GLN A 37 -4.78 23.32 -12.46
CA GLN A 37 -3.72 22.32 -12.57
C GLN A 37 -3.00 22.09 -11.23
N ALA A 38 -2.73 23.14 -10.46
CA ALA A 38 -2.10 23.01 -9.15
C ALA A 38 -2.97 22.21 -8.17
N GLN A 39 -4.29 22.45 -8.18
CA GLN A 39 -5.25 21.69 -7.37
C GLN A 39 -5.27 20.20 -7.78
N GLN A 40 -5.27 19.92 -9.09
CA GLN A 40 -5.23 18.55 -9.60
C GLN A 40 -3.95 17.81 -9.21
N ILE A 41 -2.79 18.49 -9.28
CA ILE A 41 -1.50 17.95 -8.84
C ILE A 41 -1.53 17.61 -7.35
N GLY A 42 -2.06 18.51 -6.50
CA GLY A 42 -2.22 18.27 -5.07
C GLY A 42 -3.06 17.02 -4.79
N ALA A 43 -4.24 16.94 -5.40
CA ALA A 43 -5.12 15.78 -5.25
C ALA A 43 -4.50 14.47 -5.75
N LEU A 44 -3.63 14.53 -6.77
CA LEU A 44 -2.91 13.36 -7.25
C LEU A 44 -1.79 12.95 -6.29
N SER A 45 -1.10 13.91 -5.67
CA SER A 45 -0.09 13.66 -4.64
C SER A 45 -0.70 12.93 -3.45
N ASP A 46 -1.83 13.42 -2.94
CA ASP A 46 -2.55 12.78 -1.83
C ASP A 46 -2.96 11.35 -2.17
N LYS A 47 -3.38 11.10 -3.42
CA LYS A 47 -3.71 9.75 -3.88
C LYS A 47 -2.47 8.87 -3.90
N VAL A 48 -1.34 9.37 -4.40
CA VAL A 48 -0.08 8.62 -4.45
C VAL A 48 0.35 8.23 -3.04
N GLU A 49 0.36 9.16 -2.09
CA GLU A 49 0.76 8.91 -0.70
C GLU A 49 -0.10 7.82 -0.01
N ASN A 50 -1.36 7.71 -0.42
CA ASN A 50 -2.30 6.73 0.11
C ASN A 50 -2.41 5.44 -0.73
N LEU A 51 -1.56 5.24 -1.74
CA LEU A 51 -1.54 3.97 -2.48
C LEU A 51 -0.96 2.85 -1.58
N PRO A 52 -1.63 1.69 -1.47
CA PRO A 52 -1.06 0.55 -0.78
C PRO A 52 0.23 0.08 -1.51
N GLY A 53 1.26 -0.27 -0.73
CA GLY A 53 2.51 -0.83 -1.25
C GLY A 53 3.59 0.18 -1.71
N ILE A 54 3.36 1.50 -1.61
CA ILE A 54 4.38 2.50 -1.99
C ILE A 54 5.35 2.89 -0.85
N SER A 55 5.02 2.58 0.41
CA SER A 55 5.84 2.95 1.58
C SER A 55 7.06 2.04 1.80
N GLY A 56 7.29 1.05 0.93
CA GLY A 56 8.43 0.12 1.04
C GLY A 56 8.28 -0.96 2.12
N GLU A 57 7.33 -0.82 3.04
CA GLU A 57 6.90 -1.88 3.96
C GLU A 57 5.86 -2.76 3.25
N ILE A 58 6.32 -3.54 2.28
CA ILE A 58 5.53 -4.58 1.58
C ILE A 58 5.52 -5.90 2.35
N SER A 59 6.28 -5.99 3.45
CA SER A 59 6.29 -7.18 4.27
C SER A 59 6.71 -6.91 5.71
N ARG A 60 6.11 -7.65 6.66
CA ARG A 60 6.57 -7.72 8.05
C ARG A 60 6.91 -9.15 8.46
N SER A 61 7.93 -9.31 9.30
CA SER A 61 8.28 -10.61 9.87
C SER A 61 7.70 -10.78 11.28
N VAL A 62 7.18 -11.97 11.57
CA VAL A 62 6.66 -12.34 12.89
C VAL A 62 7.26 -13.69 13.28
N ASN A 63 7.81 -13.78 14.48
CA ASN A 63 8.30 -15.05 15.02
C ASN A 63 7.26 -15.66 15.95
N ALA A 64 7.10 -16.96 15.88
CA ALA A 64 6.20 -17.73 16.75
C ALA A 64 6.82 -19.11 17.04
N THR A 65 6.20 -19.84 17.96
CA THR A 65 6.65 -21.18 18.34
C THR A 65 5.47 -22.14 18.29
N LEU A 66 5.62 -23.23 17.55
CA LEU A 66 4.70 -24.37 17.62
C LEU A 66 5.12 -25.21 18.82
N THR A 67 4.34 -25.15 19.89
CA THR A 67 4.69 -25.83 21.14
C THR A 67 4.29 -27.31 21.10
N VAL A 68 5.04 -28.18 21.79
CA VAL A 68 4.69 -29.61 21.92
C VAL A 68 3.31 -29.80 22.55
N ALA A 69 2.96 -28.94 23.51
CA ALA A 69 1.68 -29.00 24.21
C ALA A 69 0.50 -28.45 23.39
N GLY A 70 0.74 -27.56 22.44
CA GLY A 70 -0.31 -26.90 21.65
C GLY A 70 -0.98 -27.77 20.58
N TRP A 71 -0.52 -29.01 20.40
CA TRP A 71 -1.10 -29.93 19.42
C TRP A 71 -2.34 -30.65 19.95
N GLU A 72 -3.49 -30.30 19.39
CA GLU A 72 -4.79 -30.93 19.63
C GLU A 72 -5.40 -31.40 18.30
N ASN A 73 -5.93 -32.62 18.25
CA ASN A 73 -6.54 -33.18 17.03
C ASN A 73 -5.66 -33.03 15.77
N ASN A 74 -4.36 -33.28 15.94
CA ASN A 74 -3.31 -33.14 14.92
C ASN A 74 -3.11 -31.71 14.38
N ARG A 75 -3.57 -30.69 15.12
CA ARG A 75 -3.53 -29.29 14.71
C ARG A 75 -3.02 -28.40 15.84
N GLN A 76 -2.48 -27.26 15.46
CA GLN A 76 -2.14 -26.17 16.37
C GLN A 76 -2.56 -24.85 15.74
N ILE A 77 -3.29 -24.04 16.50
CA ILE A 77 -3.67 -22.69 16.11
C ILE A 77 -2.59 -21.75 16.62
N VAL A 78 -2.12 -20.87 15.74
CA VAL A 78 -1.11 -19.86 16.07
C VAL A 78 -1.75 -18.49 15.89
N GLU A 79 -1.76 -17.71 16.98
CA GLU A 79 -2.29 -16.35 16.99
C GLU A 79 -1.25 -15.37 16.46
N ILE A 80 -1.66 -14.51 15.52
CA ILE A 80 -0.81 -13.52 14.88
C ILE A 80 -1.59 -12.22 14.80
N GLU A 81 -1.18 -11.23 15.60
CA GLU A 81 -1.82 -9.93 15.64
C GLU A 81 -1.81 -9.27 14.25
N GLY A 82 -2.98 -8.79 13.82
CA GLY A 82 -3.17 -8.12 12.53
C GLY A 82 -3.11 -9.04 11.31
N LEU A 83 -3.09 -10.36 11.45
CA LEU A 83 -3.29 -11.28 10.33
C LEU A 83 -4.73 -11.19 9.83
N THR A 84 -4.95 -11.08 8.53
CA THR A 84 -6.30 -11.15 7.94
C THR A 84 -6.58 -12.53 7.37
N ALA A 85 -7.85 -12.92 7.25
CA ALA A 85 -8.25 -14.25 6.77
C ALA A 85 -7.75 -14.60 5.35
N ASN A 86 -7.42 -13.59 4.53
CA ASN A 86 -6.93 -13.77 3.16
C ASN A 86 -5.57 -13.06 2.92
N GLN A 87 -4.80 -12.79 3.98
CA GLN A 87 -3.46 -12.20 3.85
C GLN A 87 -2.53 -13.13 3.08
N ASN A 88 -1.75 -12.57 2.14
CA ASN A 88 -0.67 -13.31 1.51
C ASN A 88 0.56 -13.38 2.45
N GLY A 89 1.35 -14.43 2.32
CA GLY A 89 2.53 -14.62 3.15
C GLY A 89 3.16 -15.99 3.01
N VAL A 90 4.25 -16.19 3.73
CA VAL A 90 4.92 -17.47 3.85
C VAL A 90 5.20 -17.78 5.32
N VAL A 91 5.07 -19.05 5.68
CA VAL A 91 5.48 -19.57 6.98
C VAL A 91 6.64 -20.53 6.74
N GLY A 92 7.75 -20.31 7.44
CA GLY A 92 8.94 -21.14 7.37
C GLY A 92 9.50 -21.44 8.75
N LEU A 93 10.53 -22.29 8.78
CA LEU A 93 11.29 -22.53 10.01
C LEU A 93 12.14 -21.32 10.34
N SER A 94 12.27 -21.03 11.63
CA SER A 94 13.14 -19.94 12.09
C SER A 94 14.61 -20.24 11.78
N GLN A 95 15.41 -19.19 11.63
CA GLN A 95 16.84 -19.30 11.27
C GLN A 95 17.70 -19.91 12.40
N ASP A 96 17.20 -19.93 13.63
CA ASP A 96 17.85 -20.47 14.81
C ASP A 96 17.42 -21.90 15.17
N ILE A 97 16.64 -22.57 14.30
CA ILE A 97 16.18 -23.94 14.52
C ILE A 97 17.35 -24.92 14.71
N SER A 98 17.24 -25.81 15.70
CA SER A 98 18.22 -26.86 15.95
C SER A 98 18.07 -28.06 15.01
N THR A 99 19.10 -28.91 14.91
CA THR A 99 19.04 -30.13 14.09
C THR A 99 17.89 -31.06 14.52
N ALA A 100 17.68 -31.23 15.84
CA ALA A 100 16.63 -32.10 16.37
C ALA A 100 15.22 -31.56 16.09
N GLU A 101 15.03 -30.25 16.18
CA GLU A 101 13.79 -29.57 15.80
C GLU A 101 13.51 -29.71 14.30
N ARG A 102 14.54 -29.53 13.46
CA ARG A 102 14.41 -29.68 12.00
C ARG A 102 14.07 -31.12 11.59
N GLU A 103 14.66 -32.12 12.24
CA GLU A 103 14.30 -33.54 12.02
C GLU A 103 12.86 -33.82 12.43
N THR A 104 12.41 -33.24 13.56
CA THR A 104 11.02 -33.33 14.01
C THR A 104 10.05 -32.75 12.99
N VAL A 105 10.37 -31.59 12.39
CA VAL A 105 9.56 -31.00 11.31
C VAL A 105 9.48 -31.93 10.10
N ALA A 106 10.61 -32.52 9.70
CA ALA A 106 10.66 -33.42 8.55
C ALA A 106 9.78 -34.66 8.76
N SER A 107 9.82 -35.28 9.94
CA SER A 107 8.98 -36.42 10.29
C SER A 107 7.49 -36.06 10.45
N ALA A 108 7.20 -34.84 10.86
CA ALA A 108 5.81 -34.40 11.08
C ALA A 108 5.06 -34.06 9.77
N GLU A 109 5.78 -33.82 8.67
CA GLU A 109 5.18 -33.39 7.39
C GLU A 109 4.22 -32.20 7.59
N LEU A 110 4.71 -31.13 8.24
CA LEU A 110 3.88 -29.98 8.60
C LEU A 110 3.30 -29.26 7.39
N TYR A 111 2.03 -28.84 7.48
CA TYR A 111 1.37 -28.04 6.46
C TYR A 111 0.38 -27.05 7.07
N ILE A 112 0.16 -25.94 6.36
CA ILE A 112 -0.88 -24.96 6.70
C ILE A 112 -2.21 -25.44 6.14
N CYS A 113 -3.26 -25.41 6.97
CA CYS A 113 -4.56 -25.99 6.65
C CYS A 113 -5.75 -25.07 6.93
N GLY A 114 -5.48 -23.84 7.37
CA GLY A 114 -6.50 -22.83 7.62
C GLY A 114 -5.87 -21.49 7.96
N GLN A 115 -6.59 -20.43 7.67
CA GLN A 115 -6.26 -19.05 8.01
C GLN A 115 -7.56 -18.31 8.35
N ALA A 116 -7.51 -17.43 9.35
CA ALA A 116 -8.60 -16.61 9.80
C ALA A 116 -8.06 -15.26 10.28
N ASP A 117 -8.95 -14.31 10.57
CA ASP A 117 -8.52 -13.06 11.18
C ASP A 117 -7.85 -13.35 12.53
N GLY A 118 -6.62 -12.84 12.69
CA GLY A 118 -5.79 -12.99 13.87
C GLY A 118 -5.11 -14.34 14.06
N SER A 119 -5.26 -15.32 13.14
CA SER A 119 -4.65 -16.64 13.33
C SER A 119 -4.51 -17.49 12.07
N PHE A 120 -3.65 -18.51 12.16
CA PHE A 120 -3.58 -19.58 11.17
C PHE A 120 -3.43 -20.94 11.84
N THR A 121 -3.72 -21.99 11.10
CA THR A 121 -3.72 -23.36 11.62
C THR A 121 -2.67 -24.20 10.92
N VAL A 122 -1.76 -24.77 11.71
CA VAL A 122 -0.79 -25.78 11.27
C VAL A 122 -1.33 -27.16 11.61
N ALA A 123 -1.11 -28.12 10.71
CA ALA A 123 -1.37 -29.53 10.95
C ALA A 123 -0.12 -30.35 10.66
N TYR A 124 -0.03 -31.55 11.25
CA TYR A 124 0.95 -32.56 10.88
C TYR A 124 0.28 -33.74 10.17
N GLY A 125 0.93 -34.26 9.13
CA GLY A 125 0.51 -35.46 8.41
C GLY A 125 1.21 -36.73 8.87
N GLY A 126 2.43 -36.59 9.38
CA GLY A 126 3.27 -37.68 9.89
C GLY A 126 3.23 -37.77 11.42
N ASP A 127 4.42 -37.85 12.02
CA ASP A 127 4.56 -38.01 13.47
C ASP A 127 4.23 -36.73 14.23
N LYS A 128 3.58 -36.86 15.40
CA LYS A 128 3.33 -35.71 16.28
C LYS A 128 4.68 -35.08 16.70
N PRO A 129 4.86 -33.76 16.53
CA PRO A 129 6.08 -33.09 16.98
C PRO A 129 6.38 -33.29 18.47
N THR A 130 7.65 -33.57 18.78
CA THR A 130 8.15 -33.85 20.14
C THR A 130 9.05 -32.74 20.70
N TYR A 131 9.39 -31.75 19.88
CA TYR A 131 10.11 -30.53 20.26
C TYR A 131 9.28 -29.30 19.93
N ASP A 132 9.53 -28.20 20.65
CA ASP A 132 9.01 -26.89 20.28
C ASP A 132 9.70 -26.45 18.99
N ILE A 133 8.92 -26.00 18.00
CA ILE A 133 9.44 -25.66 16.67
C ILE A 133 9.36 -24.14 16.49
N PRO A 134 10.49 -23.43 16.42
CA PRO A 134 10.49 -22.00 16.13
C PRO A 134 10.18 -21.78 14.64
N ILE A 135 9.22 -20.90 14.37
CA ILE A 135 8.77 -20.56 13.02
C ILE A 135 8.86 -19.05 12.79
N THR A 136 9.09 -18.67 11.54
CA THR A 136 9.05 -17.28 11.08
C THR A 136 8.00 -17.14 10.00
N LEU A 137 7.16 -16.13 10.15
CA LEU A 137 6.19 -15.70 9.17
C LEU A 137 6.71 -14.46 8.47
N ILE A 138 6.56 -14.41 7.16
CA ILE A 138 6.67 -13.17 6.38
C ILE A 138 5.28 -12.89 5.84
N LEU A 139 4.65 -11.85 6.37
CA LEU A 139 3.34 -11.37 5.94
C LEU A 139 3.54 -10.31 4.87
N LEU A 140 2.77 -10.39 3.80
CA LEU A 140 2.84 -9.45 2.68
C LEU A 140 1.59 -8.56 2.71
N ASP A 141 1.78 -7.26 2.75
CA ASP A 141 0.72 -6.23 2.78
C ASP A 141 0.44 -5.65 1.39
#